data_AF-A0A136P9J0-F1
#
_entry.id   AF-A0A136P9J0-F1
#
_cell.length_a   1.000
_cell.length_b   1.000
_cell.length_c   1.000
_cell.angle_alpha   90.00
_cell.angle_beta   90.00
_cell.angle_gamma   90.00
#
_symmetry.space_group_name_H-M   'P 1'
#
loop_
_entity.id
_entity.type
_entity.pdbx_description
1 polymer ?
#
loop_
_entity_poly.entity_id
_entity_poly.type
_entity_poly.pdbx_seq_one_letter_code
_entity_poly.pdbx_strand_id
1 'polypeptide(L)'
;MGRLKAGPHSPSPKGRGIKPEINGVNSPLERGARLKPGGVCKINIGLFGFGCVGKGLYDVLNHSQGLKAGITKICVKDKTKPRTIPVENFTFTKTDVLESTEHDLIVELIDDSDTALEIITNSLLKGRDVVTAGKKVVAENFELLYRLQ
;
A
#
# COMPACT_ATOMS: atom_id res chain seq x y z
N MET A 1 49.28 -41.31 -10.14
CA MET A 1 48.54 -40.28 -9.37
C MET A 1 48.78 -38.91 -10.01
N GLY A 2 47.92 -38.50 -10.95
CA GLY A 2 48.01 -37.19 -11.60
C GLY A 2 47.20 -36.14 -10.84
N ARG A 3 47.84 -35.05 -10.42
CA ARG A 3 47.16 -33.88 -9.84
C ARG A 3 46.48 -33.08 -10.96
N LEU A 4 45.14 -32.98 -10.93
CA LEU A 4 44.40 -32.03 -11.77
C LEU A 4 44.76 -30.59 -11.34
N LYS A 5 45.30 -29.80 -12.29
CA LYS A 5 45.50 -28.36 -12.11
C LYS A 5 44.19 -27.63 -12.40
N ALA A 6 43.68 -26.86 -11.43
CA ALA A 6 42.59 -25.91 -11.67
C ALA A 6 43.07 -24.80 -12.62
N GLY A 7 42.32 -24.54 -13.69
CA GLY A 7 42.58 -23.44 -14.63
C GLY A 7 42.28 -22.07 -14.00
N PRO A 8 42.78 -20.97 -14.58
CA PRO A 8 42.59 -19.63 -14.04
C PRO A 8 41.11 -19.22 -14.11
N HIS A 9 40.55 -18.83 -12.96
CA HIS A 9 39.24 -18.20 -12.88
C HIS A 9 39.24 -16.87 -13.63
N SER A 10 38.42 -16.77 -14.68
CA SER A 10 38.09 -15.49 -15.31
C SER A 10 37.19 -14.67 -14.37
N PRO A 11 37.45 -13.37 -14.17
CA PRO A 11 36.56 -12.54 -13.37
C PRO A 11 35.24 -12.33 -14.13
N SER A 12 34.13 -12.61 -13.44
CA SER A 12 32.77 -12.26 -13.89
C SER A 12 32.66 -10.75 -14.15
N PRO A 13 31.99 -10.31 -15.23
CA PRO A 13 31.87 -8.89 -15.54
C PRO A 13 31.08 -8.17 -14.43
N LYS A 14 31.70 -7.17 -13.82
CA LYS A 14 31.05 -6.27 -12.86
C LYS A 14 29.87 -5.60 -13.57
N GLY A 15 28.65 -5.92 -13.15
CA GLY A 15 27.43 -5.27 -13.62
C GLY A 15 27.56 -3.76 -13.42
N ARG A 16 27.43 -3.01 -14.51
CA ARG A 16 27.38 -1.55 -14.50
C ARG A 16 26.23 -1.12 -13.59
N GLY A 17 26.56 -0.40 -12.52
CA GLY A 17 25.59 0.17 -11.60
C GLY A 17 24.69 1.15 -12.33
N ILE A 18 23.40 0.88 -12.32
CA ILE A 18 22.36 1.90 -12.50
C ILE A 18 21.87 2.17 -11.09
N LYS A 19 22.37 3.25 -10.47
CA LYS A 19 21.73 3.81 -9.28
C LYS A 19 20.44 4.48 -9.78
N PRO A 20 19.24 4.05 -9.36
CA PRO A 20 18.07 4.89 -9.57
C PRO A 20 18.27 6.16 -8.74
N GLU A 21 18.16 7.31 -9.37
CA GLU A 21 18.00 8.58 -8.66
C GLU A 21 16.68 8.50 -7.88
N ILE A 22 16.79 8.20 -6.59
CA ILE A 22 15.68 8.23 -5.65
C ILE A 22 15.41 9.69 -5.29
N ASN A 23 14.47 10.31 -5.99
CA ASN A 23 13.90 11.57 -5.52
C ASN A 23 13.13 11.26 -4.23
N GLY A 24 13.61 11.79 -3.11
CA GLY A 24 13.07 11.54 -1.78
C GLY A 24 11.56 11.76 -1.73
N VAL A 25 10.81 10.71 -1.41
CA VAL A 25 9.36 10.76 -1.26
C VAL A 25 9.06 11.04 0.21
N ASN A 26 8.91 12.32 0.55
CA ASN A 26 8.55 12.74 1.92
C ASN A 26 7.18 12.18 2.31
N SER A 27 7.02 11.66 3.53
CA SER A 27 5.72 11.20 4.08
C SER A 27 4.66 12.33 4.16
N PRO A 28 3.34 12.05 4.30
CA PRO A 28 2.30 13.06 4.49
C PRO A 28 2.56 14.04 5.65
N LEU A 29 3.27 13.59 6.69
CA LEU A 29 3.69 14.44 7.81
C LEU A 29 4.72 15.50 7.39
N GLU A 30 5.54 15.20 6.37
CA GLU A 30 6.58 16.08 5.86
C GLU A 30 6.18 16.83 4.57
N ARG A 31 5.13 16.39 3.88
CA ARG A 31 4.61 17.04 2.65
C ARG A 31 3.77 18.29 2.89
N GLY A 32 3.68 18.77 4.13
CA GLY A 32 2.86 19.93 4.46
C GLY A 32 1.40 19.65 4.08
N ALA A 33 0.74 18.78 4.86
CA ALA A 33 -0.72 18.75 4.89
C ALA A 33 -1.22 20.20 4.85
N ARG A 34 -2.02 20.55 3.85
CA ARG A 34 -2.55 21.91 3.67
C ARG A 34 -3.43 22.22 4.88
N LEU A 35 -2.82 22.76 5.94
CA LEU A 35 -3.52 23.17 7.15
C LEU A 35 -4.47 24.30 6.76
N LYS A 36 -5.77 24.01 6.73
CA LYS A 36 -6.77 25.09 6.78
C LYS A 36 -6.60 25.78 8.15
N PRO A 37 -6.61 27.13 8.24
CA PRO A 37 -6.51 27.80 9.53
C PRO A 37 -7.65 27.34 10.45
N GLY A 38 -7.30 26.75 11.61
CA GLY A 38 -8.25 26.13 12.55
C GLY A 38 -8.56 24.64 12.34
N GLY A 39 -7.92 23.96 11.38
CA GLY A 39 -8.25 22.61 10.95
C GLY A 39 -7.58 21.50 11.76
N VAL A 40 -8.40 20.62 12.33
CA VAL A 40 -8.00 19.31 12.80
C VAL A 40 -7.58 18.43 11.60
N CYS A 41 -6.36 17.91 11.56
CA CYS A 41 -5.89 17.04 10.48
C CYS A 41 -6.59 15.67 10.56
N LYS A 42 -7.51 15.39 9.64
CA LYS A 42 -8.18 14.10 9.51
C LYS A 42 -7.52 13.31 8.39
N ILE A 43 -7.06 12.09 8.67
CA ILE A 43 -6.50 11.16 7.69
C ILE A 43 -7.63 10.51 6.91
N ASN A 44 -7.62 10.64 5.58
CA ASN A 44 -8.57 9.99 4.70
C ASN A 44 -8.00 8.67 4.18
N ILE A 45 -8.77 7.59 4.38
CA ILE A 45 -8.34 6.23 4.10
C ILE A 45 -9.09 5.66 2.89
N GLY A 46 -8.33 5.20 1.91
CA GLY A 46 -8.82 4.30 0.86
C GLY A 46 -8.62 2.85 1.29
N LEU A 47 -9.70 2.08 1.36
CA LEU A 47 -9.65 0.71 1.88
C LEU A 47 -9.86 -0.31 0.76
N PHE A 48 -9.00 -1.33 0.68
CA PHE A 48 -9.19 -2.51 -0.14
C PHE A 48 -9.52 -3.71 0.74
N GLY A 49 -10.69 -4.30 0.52
CA GLY A 49 -11.17 -5.43 1.31
C GLY A 49 -12.11 -5.03 2.45
N PHE A 50 -13.19 -5.80 2.59
CA PHE A 50 -14.21 -5.61 3.63
C PHE A 50 -14.66 -6.96 4.19
N GLY A 51 -13.67 -7.78 4.57
CA GLY A 51 -13.87 -9.01 5.35
C GLY A 51 -13.91 -8.73 6.85
N CYS A 52 -13.54 -9.72 7.66
CA CYS A 52 -13.54 -9.58 9.13
C CYS A 52 -12.65 -8.43 9.61
N VAL A 53 -11.42 -8.33 9.08
CA VAL A 53 -10.46 -7.29 9.49
C VAL A 53 -10.91 -5.91 8.99
N GLY A 54 -11.32 -5.79 7.72
CA GLY A 54 -11.79 -4.53 7.16
C GLY A 54 -13.03 -3.97 7.88
N LYS A 55 -13.97 -4.84 8.25
CA LYS A 55 -15.12 -4.47 9.08
C LYS A 55 -14.67 -4.02 10.47
N GLY A 56 -13.80 -4.78 11.13
CA GLY A 56 -13.28 -4.41 12.45
C GLY A 56 -12.58 -3.05 12.45
N LEU A 57 -11.75 -2.76 11.43
CA LEU A 57 -11.13 -1.45 11.25
C LEU A 57 -12.17 -0.34 11.08
N TYR A 58 -13.18 -0.56 10.24
CA TYR A 58 -14.28 0.40 10.03
C TYR A 58 -15.04 0.69 11.33
N ASP A 59 -15.39 -0.36 12.08
CA ASP A 59 -16.11 -0.24 13.35
C ASP A 59 -15.26 0.56 14.37
N VAL A 60 -13.98 0.23 14.51
CA VAL A 60 -13.07 0.96 15.43
C VAL A 60 -12.96 2.42 15.05
N LEU A 61 -12.78 2.76 13.76
CA LEU A 61 -12.64 4.15 13.32
C LEU A 61 -13.91 4.98 13.56
N ASN A 62 -15.10 4.38 13.46
CA ASN A 62 -16.36 5.08 13.66
C ASN A 62 -16.79 5.19 15.13
N HIS A 63 -16.32 4.29 15.99
CA HIS A 63 -16.69 4.27 17.41
C HIS A 63 -15.63 4.84 18.35
N SER A 64 -14.37 5.00 17.89
CA SER A 64 -13.30 5.54 18.73
C SER A 64 -13.37 7.06 18.81
N GLN A 65 -13.59 7.60 20.00
CA GLN A 65 -13.46 9.03 20.25
C GLN A 65 -11.99 9.44 20.22
N GLY A 66 -11.63 10.39 19.37
CA GLY A 66 -10.28 10.97 19.30
C GLY A 66 -9.42 10.52 18.12
N LEU A 67 -9.81 9.47 17.39
CA LEU A 67 -9.16 9.11 16.13
C LEU A 67 -9.63 10.07 15.03
N LYS A 68 -8.69 10.87 14.51
CA LYS A 68 -8.94 11.78 13.40
C LYS A 68 -8.60 11.07 12.09
N ALA A 69 -9.31 10.00 11.80
CA ALA A 69 -9.17 9.23 10.57
C ALA A 69 -10.55 8.75 10.09
N GLY A 70 -10.73 8.59 8.78
CA GLY A 70 -11.99 8.08 8.24
C GLY A 70 -11.80 7.38 6.91
N ILE A 71 -12.57 6.32 6.70
CA ILE A 71 -12.60 5.60 5.42
C ILE A 71 -13.55 6.35 4.47
N THR A 72 -13.02 6.81 3.34
CA THR A 72 -13.77 7.58 2.34
C THR A 72 -14.33 6.70 1.23
N LYS A 73 -13.65 5.60 0.90
CA LYS A 73 -14.11 4.63 -0.11
C LYS A 73 -13.54 3.25 0.16
N ILE A 74 -14.35 2.21 -0.06
CA ILE A 74 -13.97 0.81 0.15
C ILE A 74 -14.07 0.03 -1.17
N CYS A 75 -12.95 -0.39 -1.72
CA CYS A 75 -12.91 -1.26 -2.90
C CYS A 75 -13.08 -2.73 -2.49
N VAL A 76 -14.04 -3.42 -3.11
CA VAL A 76 -14.31 -4.84 -2.89
C VAL A 76 -14.52 -5.57 -4.21
N LYS A 77 -14.27 -6.88 -4.23
CA LYS A 77 -14.37 -7.70 -5.45
C LYS A 77 -15.82 -8.06 -5.83
N ASP A 78 -16.59 -8.52 -4.85
CA ASP A 78 -17.91 -9.11 -5.09
C ASP A 78 -19.05 -8.13 -4.77
N LYS A 79 -19.84 -7.76 -5.79
CA LYS A 79 -21.03 -6.90 -5.71
C LYS A 79 -22.19 -7.55 -4.97
N THR A 80 -22.29 -8.87 -5.02
CA THR A 80 -23.45 -9.63 -4.53
C THR A 80 -23.30 -10.05 -3.07
N LYS A 81 -22.06 -10.08 -2.55
CA LYS A 81 -21.80 -10.40 -1.15
C LYS A 81 -22.52 -9.41 -0.22
N PRO A 82 -23.40 -9.87 0.69
CA PRO A 82 -24.10 -8.99 1.63
C PRO A 82 -23.10 -8.35 2.60
N ARG A 83 -23.34 -7.07 2.93
CA ARG A 83 -22.49 -6.26 3.82
C ARG A 83 -23.37 -5.44 4.76
N THR A 84 -22.82 -5.13 5.94
CA THR A 84 -23.55 -4.48 7.04
C THR A 84 -23.65 -2.96 6.90
N ILE A 85 -23.04 -2.36 5.87
CA ILE A 85 -23.05 -0.91 5.64
C ILE A 85 -23.57 -0.59 4.24
N PRO A 86 -24.05 0.64 4.00
CA PRO A 86 -24.67 1.02 2.75
C PRO A 86 -23.76 0.89 1.51
N VAL A 87 -24.37 0.56 0.35
CA VAL A 87 -23.66 0.23 -0.89
C VAL A 87 -22.80 1.38 -1.43
N GLU A 88 -23.18 2.63 -1.15
CA GLU A 88 -22.49 3.86 -1.58
C GLU A 88 -21.09 4.04 -0.99
N ASN A 89 -20.78 3.34 0.11
CA ASN A 89 -19.44 3.29 0.69
C ASN A 89 -18.49 2.42 -0.15
N PHE A 90 -19.04 1.56 -1.01
CA PHE A 90 -18.27 0.62 -1.80
C PHE A 90 -18.02 1.08 -3.23
N THR A 91 -16.90 0.63 -3.77
CA THR A 91 -16.62 0.58 -5.20
C THR A 91 -16.15 -0.83 -5.57
N PHE A 92 -16.25 -1.13 -6.85
CA PHE A 92 -15.79 -2.39 -7.45
C PHE A 92 -14.67 -2.14 -8.47
N THR A 93 -14.20 -0.90 -8.52
CA THR A 93 -13.21 -0.40 -9.47
C THR A 93 -12.01 0.09 -8.66
N LYS A 94 -10.86 -0.59 -8.78
CA LYS A 94 -9.63 -0.25 -8.02
C LYS A 94 -9.22 1.21 -8.22
N THR A 95 -9.34 1.73 -9.44
CA THR A 95 -8.92 3.08 -9.81
C THR A 95 -9.69 4.18 -9.08
N ASP A 96 -10.94 3.94 -8.68
CA ASP A 96 -11.72 4.91 -7.89
C ASP A 96 -11.04 5.23 -6.55
N VAL A 97 -10.27 4.27 -6.01
CA VAL A 97 -9.49 4.47 -4.79
C VAL A 97 -8.06 4.91 -5.12
N LEU A 98 -7.39 4.23 -6.07
CA LEU A 98 -5.97 4.50 -6.41
C LEU A 98 -5.75 5.86 -7.07
N GLU A 99 -6.70 6.40 -7.81
CA GLU A 99 -6.57 7.68 -8.51
C GLU A 99 -7.12 8.87 -7.72
N SER A 100 -7.98 8.63 -6.72
CA SER A 100 -8.57 9.71 -5.93
C SER A 100 -7.51 10.47 -5.13
N THR A 101 -7.43 11.78 -5.31
CA THR A 101 -6.52 12.69 -4.59
C THR A 101 -6.91 12.90 -3.12
N GLU A 102 -8.06 12.38 -2.71
CA GLU A 102 -8.59 12.54 -1.36
C GLU A 102 -7.98 11.55 -0.36
N HIS A 103 -7.33 10.48 -0.81
CA HIS A 103 -6.78 9.44 0.06
C HIS A 103 -5.33 9.75 0.46
N ASP A 104 -5.12 9.98 1.75
CA ASP A 104 -3.78 10.14 2.34
C ASP A 104 -3.09 8.78 2.55
N LEU A 105 -3.88 7.78 2.94
CA LEU A 105 -3.44 6.44 3.30
C LEU A 105 -4.24 5.38 2.54
N ILE A 106 -3.54 4.40 1.98
CA ILE A 106 -4.15 3.19 1.42
C ILE A 106 -3.99 2.04 2.39
N VAL A 107 -5.10 1.36 2.70
CA VAL A 107 -5.11 0.16 3.54
C VAL A 107 -5.52 -1.04 2.69
N GLU A 108 -4.68 -2.07 2.66
CA GLU A 108 -4.86 -3.29 1.88
C GLU A 108 -5.13 -4.49 2.81
N LEU A 109 -6.31 -5.11 2.67
CA LEU A 109 -6.82 -6.23 3.47
C LEU A 109 -7.55 -7.28 2.61
N ILE A 110 -7.00 -7.62 1.44
CA ILE A 110 -7.55 -8.64 0.54
C ILE A 110 -6.76 -9.96 0.64
N ASP A 111 -7.30 -11.03 0.07
CA ASP A 111 -6.75 -12.38 0.09
C ASP A 111 -5.95 -12.76 -1.16
N ASP A 112 -6.15 -12.03 -2.26
CA ASP A 112 -5.44 -12.23 -3.52
C ASP A 112 -4.08 -11.52 -3.53
N SER A 113 -3.00 -12.29 -3.45
CA SER A 113 -1.63 -11.75 -3.32
C SER A 113 -1.19 -10.89 -4.49
N ASP A 114 -1.56 -11.30 -5.71
CA ASP A 114 -1.13 -10.62 -6.94
C ASP A 114 -1.80 -9.25 -7.04
N THR A 115 -3.12 -9.21 -6.82
CA THR A 115 -3.87 -7.95 -6.71
C THR A 115 -3.38 -7.08 -5.57
N ALA A 116 -3.03 -7.66 -4.41
CA ALA A 116 -2.52 -6.91 -3.28
C ALA A 116 -1.19 -6.24 -3.61
N LEU A 117 -0.26 -6.95 -4.26
CA LEU A 117 1.01 -6.40 -4.72
C LEU A 117 0.80 -5.25 -5.71
N GLU A 118 -0.11 -5.39 -6.68
CA GLU A 118 -0.49 -4.31 -7.60
C GLU A 118 -0.96 -3.05 -6.85
N ILE A 119 -1.86 -3.22 -5.87
CA ILE A 119 -2.42 -2.11 -5.08
C ILE A 119 -1.32 -1.41 -4.29
N ILE A 120 -0.48 -2.18 -3.59
CA ILE A 120 0.59 -1.65 -2.74
C ILE A 120 1.60 -0.89 -3.59
N THR A 121 2.13 -1.52 -4.65
CA THR A 121 3.15 -0.90 -5.51
C THR A 121 2.64 0.35 -6.22
N ASN A 122 1.40 0.33 -6.74
CA ASN A 122 0.80 1.50 -7.37
C ASN A 122 0.66 2.67 -6.38
N SER A 123 0.24 2.37 -5.15
CA SER A 123 0.08 3.38 -4.10
C SER A 123 1.42 3.99 -3.68
N LEU A 124 2.45 3.16 -3.47
CA LEU A 124 3.80 3.62 -3.12
C LEU A 124 4.43 4.45 -4.24
N LEU A 125 4.28 4.04 -5.50
CA LEU A 125 4.77 4.82 -6.66
C LEU A 125 4.13 6.21 -6.77
N LYS A 126 2.92 6.39 -6.23
CA LYS A 126 2.24 7.69 -6.13
C LYS A 126 2.61 8.46 -4.86
N GLY A 127 3.56 7.96 -4.09
CA GLY A 127 3.99 8.51 -2.80
C GLY A 127 2.95 8.38 -1.69
N ARG A 128 1.94 7.52 -1.82
CA ARG A 128 0.93 7.35 -0.76
C ARG A 128 1.45 6.40 0.31
N ASP A 129 1.09 6.67 1.56
CA ASP A 129 1.35 5.73 2.62
C ASP A 129 0.51 4.47 2.40
N VAL A 130 1.06 3.31 2.80
CA VAL A 130 0.38 2.02 2.67
C VAL A 130 0.48 1.22 3.96
N VAL A 131 -0.65 0.69 4.41
CA VAL A 131 -0.72 -0.34 5.45
C VAL A 131 -1.31 -1.60 4.82
N THR A 132 -0.64 -2.73 5.00
CA THR A 132 -1.06 -4.02 4.42
C THR A 132 -1.11 -5.12 5.47
N ALA A 133 -2.10 -6.01 5.38
CA ALA A 133 -2.13 -7.27 6.11
C ALA A 133 -1.59 -8.46 5.28
N GLY A 134 -1.19 -8.22 4.03
CA GLY A 134 -0.66 -9.20 3.08
C GLY A 134 0.71 -9.75 3.46
N LYS A 135 0.76 -10.63 4.46
CA LYS A 135 2.01 -11.24 4.97
C LYS A 135 2.84 -11.90 3.87
N LYS A 136 2.18 -12.65 2.97
CA LYS A 136 2.85 -13.31 1.83
C LYS A 136 3.47 -12.27 0.90
N VAL A 137 2.72 -11.22 0.55
CA VAL A 137 3.19 -10.14 -0.34
C VAL A 137 4.42 -9.48 0.25
N VAL A 138 4.39 -9.12 1.53
CA VAL A 138 5.53 -8.50 2.21
C VAL A 138 6.72 -9.45 2.26
N ALA A 139 6.53 -10.71 2.65
CA ALA A 139 7.62 -11.68 2.77
C ALA A 139 8.33 -11.96 1.44
N GLU A 140 7.58 -12.05 0.35
CA GLU A 140 8.11 -12.38 -0.98
C GLU A 140 8.66 -11.14 -1.72
N ASN A 141 8.19 -9.93 -1.38
CA ASN A 141 8.48 -8.71 -2.14
C ASN A 141 9.14 -7.60 -1.29
N PHE A 142 9.62 -7.89 -0.08
CA PHE A 142 10.12 -6.87 0.85
C PHE A 142 11.14 -5.91 0.22
N GLU A 143 12.15 -6.44 -0.48
CA GLU A 143 13.19 -5.62 -1.13
C GLU A 143 12.61 -4.67 -2.19
N LEU A 144 11.61 -5.12 -2.95
CA LEU A 144 10.91 -4.28 -3.91
C LEU A 144 10.15 -3.17 -3.18
N LEU A 145 9.36 -3.52 -2.17
CA LEU A 145 8.52 -2.57 -1.42
C LEU A 145 9.36 -1.53 -0.66
N TYR A 146 10.52 -1.93 -0.13
CA TYR A 146 11.44 -1.04 0.55
C TYR A 146 12.08 -0.02 -0.40
N ARG A 147 12.29 -0.37 -1.67
CA ARG A 147 12.85 0.56 -2.67
C ARG A 147 11.85 1.58 -3.21
N LEU A 148 10.56 1.37 -2.97
CA LEU A 148 9.48 2.23 -3.48
C LEU A 148 9.04 3.33 -2.49
N GLN A 149 9.63 3.38 -1.29
CA GLN A 149 9.36 4.36 -0.24
C GLN A 149 10.63 5.15 0.10
#